data_AF-A0A8J4EB71-F1
#
_entry.id   AF-A0A8J4EB71-F1
#
_cell.length_a   1.000
_cell.length_b   1.000
_cell.length_c   1.000
_cell.angle_alpha   90.00
_cell.angle_beta   90.00
_cell.angle_gamma   90.00
#
_symmetry.space_group_name_H-M   'P 1'
#
loop_
_entity.id
_entity.type
_entity.pdbx_description
1 polymer ?
#
loop_
_entity_poly.entity_id
_entity_poly.type
_entity_poly.pdbx_seq_one_letter_code
_entity_poly.pdbx_strand_id
1 'polypeptide(L)'
;MLEKALGRAVRRAGAPGGILFTERQLYFELCRGLQPLTRVPRRPRFTVPAPIGYARFERLLGRWNGEVPGLLTAPRRPAPAPSPEVFGYGLPRVLVCQHRDIADMLLANGLHMESVCPVFAVDDLPLDPRLRAAVEAAAGRVYVLHDTGPAEAATVDAVTAWADGVPVVPLGLRPVHARALHLPRVGATAEVAAVNPARLLRTVHRLVREQYRPRRSLTRLPRLRSLAATGYLSWPDPGAL
;
A
#
# COMPACT_ATOMS: atom_id res chain seq x y z
N MET A 1 -25.66 -16.62 -1.22
CA MET A 1 -24.91 -15.99 -0.09
C MET A 1 -23.73 -15.14 -0.59
N LEU A 2 -22.90 -15.68 -1.49
CA LEU A 2 -21.69 -15.01 -2.00
C LEU A 2 -22.00 -13.74 -2.83
N GLU A 3 -23.05 -13.75 -3.65
CA GLU A 3 -23.55 -12.56 -4.37
C GLU A 3 -23.96 -11.42 -3.42
N LYS A 4 -24.69 -11.73 -2.35
CA LYS A 4 -25.03 -10.73 -1.31
C LYS A 4 -23.77 -10.17 -0.65
N ALA A 5 -22.74 -10.99 -0.46
CA ALA A 5 -21.45 -10.54 0.07
C ALA A 5 -20.69 -9.66 -0.94
N LEU A 6 -20.74 -10.00 -2.23
CA LEU A 6 -20.18 -9.18 -3.32
C LEU A 6 -20.86 -7.81 -3.37
N GLY A 7 -22.18 -7.74 -3.38
CA GLY A 7 -22.90 -6.45 -3.35
C GLY A 7 -22.55 -5.59 -2.13
N ARG A 8 -22.26 -6.20 -0.97
CA ARG A 8 -21.73 -5.48 0.21
C ARG A 8 -20.26 -5.07 0.06
N ALA A 9 -19.45 -5.85 -0.66
CA ALA A 9 -18.06 -5.51 -0.97
C ALA A 9 -18.01 -4.30 -1.90
N VAL A 10 -18.82 -4.29 -2.98
CA VAL A 10 -18.95 -3.16 -3.91
C VAL A 10 -19.26 -1.86 -3.16
N ARG A 11 -20.30 -1.86 -2.32
CA ARG A 11 -20.65 -0.67 -1.53
C ARG A 11 -19.55 -0.20 -0.58
N ARG A 12 -18.77 -1.12 0.00
CA ARG A 12 -17.67 -0.77 0.93
C ARG A 12 -16.42 -0.31 0.21
N ALA A 13 -16.17 -0.81 -1.00
CA ALA A 13 -15.02 -0.43 -1.82
C ALA A 13 -15.18 1.01 -2.32
N GLY A 14 -16.38 1.38 -2.78
CA GLY A 14 -16.69 2.74 -3.24
C GLY A 14 -17.05 3.75 -2.13
N ALA A 15 -17.05 3.35 -0.86
CA ALA A 15 -17.36 4.24 0.25
C ALA A 15 -16.11 4.84 0.89
N PRO A 16 -16.16 6.10 1.37
CA PRO A 16 -17.25 7.07 1.18
C PRO A 16 -17.19 7.74 -0.20
N GLY A 17 -18.32 8.27 -0.68
CA GLY A 17 -18.33 9.27 -1.76
C GLY A 17 -18.08 8.77 -3.19
N GLY A 18 -18.17 7.47 -3.46
CA GLY A 18 -18.00 6.95 -4.83
C GLY A 18 -16.54 6.83 -5.26
N ILE A 19 -15.66 6.43 -4.32
CA ILE A 19 -14.24 6.18 -4.60
C ILE A 19 -14.09 5.18 -5.74
N LEU A 20 -13.15 5.46 -6.64
CA LEU A 20 -12.77 4.56 -7.71
C LEU A 20 -11.81 3.51 -7.16
N PHE A 21 -11.99 2.24 -7.49
CA PHE A 21 -11.21 1.13 -6.92
C PHE A 21 -10.92 0.04 -7.95
N THR A 22 -9.91 -0.77 -7.68
CA THR A 22 -9.48 -1.86 -8.59
C THR A 22 -10.24 -3.15 -8.33
N GLU A 23 -10.22 -4.04 -9.32
CA GLU A 23 -10.77 -5.40 -9.17
C GLU A 23 -10.10 -6.17 -8.01
N ARG A 24 -8.77 -6.06 -7.88
CA ARG A 24 -8.03 -6.66 -6.74
C ARG A 24 -8.49 -6.11 -5.40
N GLN A 25 -8.75 -4.81 -5.29
CA GLN A 25 -9.31 -4.23 -4.06
C GLN A 25 -10.71 -4.77 -3.76
N LEU A 26 -11.55 -4.93 -4.79
CA LEU A 26 -12.88 -5.53 -4.64
C LEU A 26 -12.79 -6.99 -4.16
N TYR A 27 -11.87 -7.77 -4.73
CA TYR A 27 -11.58 -9.14 -4.28
C TYR A 27 -11.25 -9.20 -2.80
N PHE A 28 -10.35 -8.34 -2.32
CA PHE A 28 -9.98 -8.34 -0.91
C PHE A 28 -11.08 -7.79 0.02
N GLU A 29 -11.91 -6.85 -0.45
CA GLU A 29 -13.10 -6.42 0.29
C GLU A 29 -14.13 -7.55 0.45
N LEU A 30 -14.31 -8.37 -0.59
CA LEU A 30 -15.13 -9.57 -0.51
C LEU A 30 -14.54 -10.56 0.50
N CYS A 31 -13.25 -10.87 0.39
CA CYS A 31 -12.54 -11.75 1.33
C CYS A 31 -12.73 -11.31 2.78
N ARG A 32 -12.58 -10.00 3.06
CA ARG A 32 -12.78 -9.43 4.38
C ARG A 32 -14.22 -9.57 4.88
N GLY A 33 -15.20 -9.48 3.97
CA GLY A 33 -16.62 -9.66 4.30
C GLY A 33 -17.02 -11.10 4.63
N LEU A 34 -16.27 -12.08 4.09
CA LEU A 34 -16.47 -13.52 4.34
C LEU A 34 -15.78 -14.00 5.62
N GLN A 35 -14.81 -13.25 6.14
CA GLN A 35 -14.08 -13.62 7.35
C GLN A 35 -14.87 -13.26 8.62
N PRO A 36 -15.22 -14.25 9.46
CA PRO A 36 -16.04 -14.04 10.66
C PRO A 36 -15.34 -13.17 11.72
N LEU A 37 -14.01 -13.17 11.72
CA LEU A 37 -13.16 -12.51 12.72
C LEU A 37 -13.15 -10.98 12.66
N THR A 38 -13.69 -10.38 11.59
CA THR A 38 -13.83 -8.91 11.50
C THR A 38 -14.86 -8.35 12.48
N ARG A 39 -15.75 -9.21 13.00
CA ARG A 39 -16.83 -8.89 13.94
C ARG A 39 -16.49 -9.16 15.41
N VAL A 40 -15.33 -9.75 15.70
CA VAL A 40 -14.93 -10.09 17.08
C VAL A 40 -14.26 -8.87 17.73
N PRO A 41 -14.68 -8.45 18.95
CA PRO A 41 -14.19 -7.22 19.59
C PRO A 41 -12.71 -7.29 19.97
N ARG A 42 -12.16 -8.49 20.22
CA ARG A 42 -10.73 -8.72 20.41
C ARG A 42 -10.17 -9.30 19.12
N ARG A 43 -9.52 -8.47 18.31
CA ARG A 43 -8.94 -8.94 17.05
C ARG A 43 -7.53 -9.48 17.30
N PRO A 44 -7.32 -10.81 17.31
CA PRO A 44 -5.98 -11.35 17.44
C PRO A 44 -5.13 -10.89 16.24
N ARG A 45 -3.95 -10.33 16.51
CA ARG A 45 -3.06 -9.66 15.52
C ARG A 45 -2.39 -10.67 14.57
N PHE A 46 -3.18 -11.39 13.79
CA PHE A 46 -2.72 -12.26 12.70
C PHE A 46 -3.39 -11.91 11.38
N THR A 47 -2.70 -12.24 10.29
CA THR A 47 -3.23 -12.24 8.92
C THR A 47 -3.83 -13.60 8.61
N VAL A 48 -4.97 -13.61 7.92
CA VAL A 48 -5.71 -14.82 7.56
C VAL A 48 -5.60 -15.08 6.06
N PRO A 49 -5.43 -16.34 5.61
CA PRO A 49 -5.54 -16.65 4.19
C PRO A 49 -6.83 -16.12 3.58
N ALA A 50 -6.78 -15.66 2.33
CA ALA A 50 -7.97 -15.32 1.57
C ALA A 50 -8.93 -16.54 1.56
N PRO A 51 -10.22 -16.38 1.94
CA PRO A 51 -11.15 -17.49 2.09
C PRO A 51 -11.61 -18.08 0.76
N ILE A 52 -11.37 -17.39 -0.36
CA ILE A 52 -11.62 -17.86 -1.72
C ILE A 52 -10.41 -17.47 -2.58
N GLY A 53 -10.10 -18.27 -3.60
CA GLY A 53 -9.08 -17.92 -4.58
C GLY A 53 -9.56 -16.88 -5.60
N TYR A 54 -8.61 -16.17 -6.22
CA TYR A 54 -8.87 -15.10 -7.18
C TYR A 54 -9.71 -15.57 -8.38
N ALA A 55 -9.36 -16.70 -9.00
CA ALA A 55 -10.12 -17.27 -10.11
C ALA A 55 -11.60 -17.60 -9.77
N ARG A 56 -11.89 -17.90 -8.50
CA ARG A 56 -13.28 -18.09 -8.06
C ARG A 56 -14.03 -16.77 -7.98
N PHE A 57 -13.34 -15.71 -7.58
CA PHE A 57 -13.88 -14.35 -7.56
C PHE A 57 -14.09 -13.81 -8.99
N GLU A 58 -13.16 -13.99 -9.92
CA GLU A 58 -13.34 -13.58 -11.32
C GLU A 58 -14.58 -14.23 -11.94
N ARG A 59 -14.75 -15.54 -11.75
CA ARG A 59 -15.97 -16.25 -12.20
C ARG A 59 -17.26 -15.79 -11.52
N LEU A 60 -17.17 -15.24 -10.32
CA LEU A 60 -18.33 -14.66 -9.64
C LEU A 60 -18.64 -13.29 -10.24
N LEU A 61 -17.60 -12.46 -10.45
CA LEU A 61 -17.73 -11.13 -11.04
C LEU A 61 -18.23 -11.21 -12.49
N GLY A 62 -17.74 -12.15 -13.29
CA GLY A 62 -18.21 -12.33 -14.68
C GLY A 62 -19.66 -12.83 -14.82
N ARG A 63 -20.25 -13.37 -13.74
CA ARG A 63 -21.68 -13.74 -13.68
C ARG A 63 -22.53 -12.71 -12.96
N TRP A 64 -21.93 -11.64 -12.46
CA TRP A 64 -22.62 -10.62 -11.72
C TRP A 64 -23.36 -9.70 -12.69
N ASN A 65 -24.69 -9.74 -12.65
CA ASN A 65 -25.55 -8.91 -13.50
C ASN A 65 -25.83 -7.51 -12.91
N GLY A 66 -25.26 -7.21 -11.73
CA GLY A 66 -25.41 -5.89 -11.12
C GLY A 66 -24.31 -4.93 -11.59
N GLU A 67 -24.54 -3.63 -11.41
CA GLU A 67 -23.48 -2.66 -11.61
C GLU A 67 -22.41 -2.76 -10.51
N VAL A 68 -21.19 -2.38 -10.85
CA VAL A 68 -20.09 -2.20 -9.89
C VAL A 68 -19.60 -0.75 -10.00
N PRO A 69 -20.34 0.22 -9.44
CA PRO A 69 -19.97 1.62 -9.55
C PRO A 69 -18.57 1.86 -8.98
N GLY A 70 -17.74 2.59 -9.73
CA GLY A 70 -16.38 2.94 -9.34
C GLY A 70 -15.31 1.87 -9.61
N LEU A 71 -15.67 0.70 -10.16
CA LEU A 71 -14.67 -0.28 -10.58
C LEU A 71 -13.87 0.21 -11.79
N LEU A 72 -12.56 0.24 -11.65
CA LEU A 72 -11.62 0.49 -12.75
C LEU A 72 -11.40 -0.81 -13.53
N THR A 73 -11.93 -0.87 -14.76
CA THR A 73 -11.92 -2.06 -15.62
C THR A 73 -10.82 -2.07 -16.68
N ALA A 74 -10.17 -0.94 -16.94
CA ALA A 74 -9.08 -0.83 -17.88
C ALA A 74 -7.90 -0.04 -17.26
N PRO A 75 -6.66 -0.38 -17.61
CA PRO A 75 -5.50 0.44 -17.27
C PRO A 75 -5.74 1.86 -17.75
N ARG A 76 -5.33 2.84 -16.93
CA ARG A 76 -5.43 4.23 -17.35
C ARG A 76 -4.51 4.44 -18.53
N ARG A 77 -5.05 5.05 -19.60
CA ARG A 77 -4.20 5.49 -20.72
C ARG A 77 -3.16 6.50 -20.19
N PRO A 78 -1.87 6.36 -20.53
CA PRO A 78 -0.87 7.33 -20.12
C PRO A 78 -1.31 8.75 -20.48
N ALA A 79 -1.14 9.67 -19.54
CA ALA A 79 -1.35 11.08 -19.85
C ALA A 79 -0.35 11.51 -20.93
N PRO A 80 -0.70 12.51 -21.77
CA PRO A 80 0.29 13.15 -22.64
C PRO A 80 1.51 13.59 -21.83
N ALA A 81 2.69 13.54 -22.44
CA ALA A 81 3.91 14.01 -21.80
C ALA A 81 3.72 15.47 -21.34
N PRO A 82 4.06 15.81 -20.09
CA PRO A 82 3.91 17.17 -19.58
C PRO A 82 4.82 18.12 -20.38
N SER A 83 4.41 19.40 -20.49
CA SER A 83 5.29 20.40 -21.10
C SER A 83 6.60 20.52 -20.30
N PRO A 84 7.74 20.81 -20.95
CA PRO A 84 9.03 20.93 -20.28
C PRO A 84 9.03 21.94 -19.13
N GLU A 85 8.22 22.98 -19.23
CA GLU A 85 8.08 24.06 -18.23
C GLU A 85 7.55 23.56 -16.88
N VAL A 86 6.75 22.49 -16.86
CA VAL A 86 6.17 21.92 -15.62
C VAL A 86 7.27 21.47 -14.66
N PHE A 87 8.41 20.99 -15.17
CA PHE A 87 9.53 20.57 -14.34
C PHE A 87 10.26 21.74 -13.67
N GLY A 88 10.09 22.97 -14.17
CA GLY A 88 10.70 24.18 -13.60
C GLY A 88 10.11 24.61 -12.25
N TYR A 89 8.91 24.13 -11.90
CA TYR A 89 8.25 24.46 -10.63
C TYR A 89 8.79 23.66 -9.43
N GLY A 90 9.64 22.67 -9.68
CA GLY A 90 10.13 21.74 -8.66
C GLY A 90 9.03 20.79 -8.17
N LEU A 91 9.44 19.62 -7.67
CA LEU A 91 8.52 18.59 -7.20
C LEU A 91 8.88 18.16 -5.78
N PRO A 92 8.12 18.58 -4.76
CA PRO A 92 8.46 18.22 -3.37
C PRO A 92 8.36 16.72 -3.12
N ARG A 93 7.66 15.97 -3.99
CA ARG A 93 7.37 14.56 -3.80
C ARG A 93 6.96 13.86 -5.08
N VAL A 94 7.41 12.61 -5.23
CA VAL A 94 6.98 11.66 -6.26
C VAL A 94 6.62 10.35 -5.58
N LEU A 95 5.57 9.68 -6.05
CA LEU A 95 5.16 8.36 -5.54
C LEU A 95 5.30 7.31 -6.64
N VAL A 96 6.06 6.24 -6.38
CA VAL A 96 6.16 5.07 -7.25
C VAL A 96 5.47 3.89 -6.57
N CYS A 97 4.51 3.28 -7.25
CA CYS A 97 3.74 2.13 -6.77
C CYS A 97 4.28 0.85 -7.40
N GLN A 98 4.38 -0.22 -6.60
CA GLN A 98 4.75 -1.54 -7.10
C GLN A 98 3.79 -2.05 -8.18
N HIS A 99 2.50 -1.72 -8.08
CA HIS A 99 1.48 -2.20 -9.00
C HIS A 99 0.82 -1.05 -9.75
N ARG A 100 0.68 -1.22 -11.08
CA ARG A 100 0.03 -0.24 -11.96
C ARG A 100 -1.43 0.04 -11.60
N ASP A 101 -2.20 -0.98 -11.25
CA ASP A 101 -3.61 -0.81 -10.89
C ASP A 101 -3.79 0.08 -9.64
N ILE A 102 -2.88 0.00 -8.67
CA ILE A 102 -2.87 0.89 -7.50
C ILE A 102 -2.47 2.31 -7.91
N ALA A 103 -1.48 2.48 -8.79
CA ALA A 103 -1.13 3.80 -9.32
C ALA A 103 -2.34 4.44 -10.04
N ASP A 104 -3.00 3.68 -10.90
CA ASP A 104 -4.20 4.10 -11.64
C ASP A 104 -5.33 4.47 -10.70
N MET A 105 -5.56 3.68 -9.63
CA MET A 105 -6.53 3.98 -8.60
C MET A 105 -6.23 5.31 -7.89
N LEU A 106 -4.98 5.53 -7.48
CA LEU A 106 -4.59 6.78 -6.82
C LEU A 106 -4.74 7.99 -7.75
N LEU A 107 -4.41 7.84 -9.04
CA LEU A 107 -4.59 8.87 -10.06
C LEU A 107 -6.06 9.15 -10.35
N ALA A 108 -6.89 8.11 -10.45
CA ALA A 108 -8.32 8.21 -10.71
C ALA A 108 -9.06 8.93 -9.56
N ASN A 109 -8.55 8.80 -8.33
CA ASN A 109 -9.05 9.52 -7.16
C ASN A 109 -8.29 10.82 -6.88
N GLY A 110 -7.55 11.39 -7.83
CA GLY A 110 -7.02 12.75 -7.73
C GLY A 110 -5.82 12.95 -6.80
N LEU A 111 -5.17 11.88 -6.30
CA LEU A 111 -4.06 11.97 -5.33
C LEU A 111 -2.97 12.95 -5.80
N HIS A 112 -2.62 12.87 -7.08
CA HIS A 112 -1.59 13.69 -7.71
C HIS A 112 -1.86 15.19 -7.65
N MET A 113 -3.13 15.61 -7.79
CA MET A 113 -3.53 17.00 -7.72
C MET A 113 -3.63 17.46 -6.26
N GLU A 114 -4.37 16.71 -5.44
CA GLU A 114 -4.60 17.06 -4.04
C GLU A 114 -3.33 17.07 -3.21
N SER A 115 -2.37 16.22 -3.56
CA SER A 115 -1.10 16.15 -2.85
C SER A 115 0.03 16.83 -3.60
N VAL A 116 -0.09 17.35 -4.81
CA VAL A 116 1.08 17.78 -5.62
C VAL A 116 2.14 16.66 -5.62
N CYS A 117 1.71 15.47 -6.01
CA CYS A 117 2.50 14.24 -5.90
C CYS A 117 2.27 13.37 -7.14
N PRO A 118 3.06 13.55 -8.21
CA PRO A 118 3.00 12.67 -9.36
C PRO A 118 3.10 11.20 -8.94
N VAL A 119 2.26 10.36 -9.53
CA VAL A 119 2.15 8.93 -9.21
C VAL A 119 2.52 8.11 -10.44
N PHE A 120 3.41 7.14 -10.26
CA PHE A 120 3.87 6.22 -11.30
C PHE A 120 3.80 4.78 -10.81
N ALA A 121 3.81 3.83 -11.74
CA ALA A 121 4.07 2.42 -11.45
C ALA A 121 5.57 2.14 -11.58
N VAL A 122 6.07 1.09 -10.91
CA VAL A 122 7.45 0.62 -11.08
C VAL A 122 7.73 0.21 -12.53
N ASP A 123 6.71 -0.30 -13.23
CA ASP A 123 6.78 -0.66 -14.66
C ASP A 123 6.99 0.55 -15.58
N ASP A 124 6.83 1.77 -15.08
CA ASP A 124 7.12 3.00 -15.83
C ASP A 124 8.62 3.39 -15.74
N LEU A 125 9.44 2.66 -14.98
CA LEU A 125 10.87 2.95 -14.86
C LEU A 125 11.65 2.54 -16.14
N PRO A 126 12.67 3.32 -16.53
CA PRO A 126 13.10 4.58 -15.91
C PRO A 126 12.15 5.75 -16.27
N LEU A 127 11.83 6.57 -15.27
CA LEU A 127 11.06 7.80 -15.49
C LEU A 127 11.93 8.89 -16.11
N ASP A 128 11.29 9.90 -16.72
CA ASP A 128 11.98 11.05 -17.33
C ASP A 128 13.02 11.66 -16.36
N PRO A 129 14.30 11.78 -16.76
CA PRO A 129 15.35 12.34 -15.92
C PRO A 129 15.05 13.76 -15.40
N ARG A 130 14.23 14.54 -16.10
CA ARG A 130 13.79 15.88 -15.66
C ARG A 130 12.93 15.80 -14.41
N LEU A 131 12.23 14.69 -14.19
CA LEU A 131 11.47 14.46 -12.96
C LEU A 131 12.42 14.37 -11.76
N ARG A 132 13.51 13.60 -11.87
CA ARG A 132 14.54 13.51 -10.83
C ARG A 132 15.14 14.88 -10.52
N ALA A 133 15.55 15.62 -11.56
CA ALA A 133 16.10 16.96 -11.42
C ALA A 133 15.13 17.93 -10.72
N ALA A 134 13.83 17.87 -11.06
CA ALA A 134 12.80 18.68 -10.42
C ALA A 134 12.59 18.32 -8.94
N VAL A 135 12.73 17.04 -8.57
CA VAL A 135 12.66 16.62 -7.16
C VAL A 135 13.88 17.09 -6.38
N GLU A 136 15.07 16.93 -6.95
CA GLU A 136 16.32 17.38 -6.35
C GLU A 136 16.33 18.89 -6.11
N ALA A 137 15.96 19.69 -7.12
CA ALA A 137 15.87 21.15 -7.02
C ALA A 137 14.91 21.63 -5.92
N ALA A 138 13.88 20.84 -5.60
CA ALA A 138 12.92 21.13 -4.54
C ALA A 138 13.31 20.56 -3.17
N ALA A 139 14.49 19.94 -3.03
CA ALA A 139 14.88 19.13 -1.86
C ALA A 139 13.79 18.10 -1.48
N GLY A 140 13.14 17.53 -2.50
CA GLY A 140 12.00 16.63 -2.38
C GLY A 140 12.38 15.19 -2.07
N ARG A 141 11.39 14.31 -2.10
CA ARG A 141 11.53 12.88 -1.77
C ARG A 141 10.79 11.99 -2.75
N VAL A 142 11.31 10.79 -2.97
CA VAL A 142 10.63 9.74 -3.74
C VAL A 142 10.05 8.72 -2.76
N TYR A 143 8.74 8.51 -2.80
CA TYR A 143 8.05 7.53 -1.98
C TYR A 143 7.82 6.23 -2.76
N VAL A 144 7.96 5.08 -2.11
CA VAL A 144 7.73 3.76 -2.74
C VAL A 144 6.62 3.01 -2.03
N LEU A 145 5.49 2.76 -2.69
CA LEU A 145 4.38 1.98 -2.15
C LEU A 145 4.45 0.53 -2.64
N HIS A 146 4.67 -0.41 -1.71
CA HIS A 146 4.83 -1.83 -2.00
C HIS A 146 4.05 -2.73 -1.03
N ASP A 147 3.85 -3.97 -1.43
CA ASP A 147 3.24 -5.04 -0.63
C ASP A 147 4.18 -5.52 0.49
N THR A 148 3.67 -6.34 1.42
CA THR A 148 4.56 -7.08 2.32
C THR A 148 5.17 -8.25 1.54
N GLY A 149 6.49 -8.40 1.48
CA GLY A 149 7.10 -9.62 0.95
C GLY A 149 8.44 -9.39 0.25
N PRO A 150 9.07 -10.45 -0.28
CA PRO A 150 10.42 -10.36 -0.84
C PRO A 150 10.51 -9.45 -2.09
N ALA A 151 9.41 -9.26 -2.81
CA ALA A 151 9.34 -8.35 -3.97
C ALA A 151 9.49 -6.85 -3.58
N GLU A 152 9.34 -6.52 -2.29
CA GLU A 152 9.62 -5.18 -1.75
C GLU A 152 11.02 -4.71 -2.09
N ALA A 153 12.04 -5.54 -1.81
CA ALA A 153 13.44 -5.15 -1.95
C ALA A 153 13.76 -4.78 -3.40
N ALA A 154 13.40 -5.64 -4.35
CA ALA A 154 13.60 -5.38 -5.77
C ALA A 154 12.92 -4.09 -6.25
N THR A 155 11.71 -3.80 -5.77
CA THR A 155 10.98 -2.57 -6.12
C THR A 155 11.69 -1.34 -5.56
N VAL A 156 12.09 -1.38 -4.29
CA VAL A 156 12.80 -0.27 -3.63
C VAL A 156 14.17 -0.04 -4.27
N ASP A 157 14.89 -1.11 -4.60
CA ASP A 157 16.20 -1.04 -5.25
C ASP A 157 16.10 -0.42 -6.65
N ALA A 158 15.12 -0.83 -7.45
CA ALA A 158 14.89 -0.25 -8.78
C ALA A 158 14.58 1.25 -8.71
N VAL A 159 13.75 1.68 -7.76
CA VAL A 159 13.45 3.10 -7.56
C VAL A 159 14.66 3.85 -7.03
N THR A 160 15.44 3.25 -6.12
CA THR A 160 16.66 3.85 -5.58
C THR A 160 17.71 4.05 -6.66
N ALA A 161 17.88 3.07 -7.55
CA ALA A 161 18.78 3.17 -8.69
C ALA A 161 18.38 4.30 -9.65
N TRP A 162 17.08 4.50 -9.90
CA TRP A 162 16.60 5.62 -10.73
C TRP A 162 16.73 6.98 -10.02
N ALA A 163 16.41 7.02 -8.73
CA ALA A 163 16.34 8.25 -7.94
C ALA A 163 17.71 8.90 -7.71
N ASP A 164 18.79 8.11 -7.74
CA ASP A 164 20.20 8.53 -7.73
C ASP A 164 20.49 9.84 -6.98
N GLY A 165 20.75 9.74 -5.67
CA GLY A 165 21.02 10.89 -4.81
C GLY A 165 19.76 11.53 -4.20
N VAL A 166 18.58 11.34 -4.78
CA VAL A 166 17.31 11.81 -4.18
C VAL A 166 16.85 10.86 -3.06
N PRO A 167 16.44 11.36 -1.88
CA PRO A 167 15.99 10.50 -0.79
C PRO A 167 14.78 9.63 -1.16
N VAL A 168 14.93 8.31 -1.02
CA VAL A 168 13.86 7.33 -1.21
C VAL A 168 13.27 6.91 0.14
N VAL A 169 11.93 6.95 0.24
CA VAL A 169 11.17 6.62 1.46
C VAL A 169 10.20 5.47 1.17
N PRO A 170 10.44 4.25 1.67
CA PRO A 170 9.49 3.17 1.54
C PRO A 170 8.23 3.44 2.39
N LEU A 171 7.06 3.37 1.74
CA LEU A 171 5.72 3.53 2.30
C LEU A 171 4.91 2.22 2.31
N GLY A 172 5.54 1.08 2.06
CA GLY A 172 4.81 -0.16 1.90
C GLY A 172 4.26 -0.78 3.19
N LEU A 173 3.50 -1.85 2.99
CA LEU A 173 2.97 -2.63 4.09
C LEU A 173 4.11 -3.39 4.77
N ARG A 174 4.18 -3.25 6.10
CA ARG A 174 5.00 -4.12 6.95
C ARG A 174 4.14 -5.26 7.50
N PRO A 175 4.71 -6.43 7.85
CA PRO A 175 3.94 -7.52 8.46
C PRO A 175 3.13 -7.08 9.69
N VAL A 176 3.67 -6.17 10.50
CA VAL A 176 2.94 -5.58 11.65
C VAL A 176 1.73 -4.75 11.23
N HIS A 177 1.81 -4.03 10.10
CA HIS A 177 0.66 -3.30 9.54
C HIS A 177 -0.40 -4.28 9.06
N ALA A 178 -0.02 -5.29 8.28
CA ALA A 178 -0.95 -6.30 7.77
C ALA A 178 -1.71 -7.02 8.90
N ARG A 179 -1.01 -7.39 9.98
CA ARG A 179 -1.60 -7.99 11.19
C ARG A 179 -2.54 -7.04 11.94
N ALA A 180 -2.14 -5.79 12.14
CA ALA A 180 -2.96 -4.79 12.83
C ALA A 180 -4.23 -4.44 12.05
N LEU A 181 -4.18 -4.58 10.72
CA LEU A 181 -5.31 -4.35 9.83
C LEU A 181 -6.16 -5.61 9.58
N HIS A 182 -5.68 -6.78 10.01
CA HIS A 182 -6.26 -8.10 9.69
C HIS A 182 -6.48 -8.26 8.18
N LEU A 183 -5.46 -7.91 7.40
CA LEU A 183 -5.55 -8.06 5.95
C LEU A 183 -5.61 -9.54 5.60
N PRO A 184 -6.48 -9.93 4.66
CA PRO A 184 -6.36 -11.22 3.99
C PRO A 184 -4.98 -11.30 3.29
N ARG A 185 -4.36 -12.48 3.34
CA ARG A 185 -3.09 -12.76 2.65
C ARG A 185 -3.27 -13.77 1.53
N VAL A 186 -2.44 -13.65 0.50
CA VAL A 186 -2.27 -14.64 -0.57
C VAL A 186 -0.86 -15.22 -0.39
N GLY A 187 -0.77 -16.53 -0.16
CA GLY A 187 0.51 -17.14 0.25
C GLY A 187 1.05 -16.50 1.55
N ALA A 188 2.31 -16.10 1.54
CA ALA A 188 2.98 -15.45 2.68
C ALA A 188 2.85 -13.92 2.69
N THR A 189 2.20 -13.32 1.70
CA THR A 189 2.21 -11.87 1.47
C THR A 189 0.82 -11.26 1.67
N ALA A 190 0.79 -10.04 2.20
CA ALA A 190 -0.37 -9.16 2.21
C ALA A 190 -0.14 -8.02 1.24
N GLU A 191 -1.10 -7.82 0.35
CA GLU A 191 -1.02 -6.81 -0.69
C GLU A 191 -1.56 -5.46 -0.23
N VAL A 192 -1.04 -4.38 -0.80
CA VAL A 192 -1.59 -3.03 -0.69
C VAL A 192 -3.04 -3.00 -1.17
N ALA A 193 -3.36 -3.77 -2.21
CA ALA A 193 -4.73 -3.96 -2.68
C ALA A 193 -5.66 -4.55 -1.60
N ALA A 194 -5.13 -5.22 -0.57
CA ALA A 194 -5.94 -5.72 0.52
C ALA A 194 -6.41 -4.63 1.50
N VAL A 195 -5.81 -3.43 1.43
CA VAL A 195 -6.24 -2.26 2.22
C VAL A 195 -7.49 -1.65 1.57
N ASN A 196 -8.49 -1.30 2.39
CA ASN A 196 -9.68 -0.59 1.92
C ASN A 196 -9.30 0.68 1.14
N PRO A 197 -9.89 0.95 -0.05
CA PRO A 197 -9.50 2.06 -0.92
C PRO A 197 -9.49 3.42 -0.20
N ALA A 198 -10.55 3.76 0.53
CA ALA A 198 -10.64 5.00 1.29
C ALA A 198 -9.58 5.12 2.39
N ARG A 199 -9.24 4.00 3.03
CA ARG A 199 -8.18 3.97 4.05
C ARG A 199 -6.81 4.12 3.41
N LEU A 200 -6.59 3.51 2.24
CA LEU A 200 -5.34 3.63 1.49
C LEU A 200 -5.12 5.07 1.06
N LEU A 201 -6.08 5.70 0.37
CA LEU A 201 -6.02 7.10 -0.04
C LEU A 201 -5.69 8.02 1.14
N ARG A 202 -6.47 7.97 2.22
CA ARG A 202 -6.23 8.80 3.42
C ARG A 202 -4.84 8.58 4.02
N THR A 203 -4.36 7.34 4.02
CA THR A 203 -3.05 7.00 4.58
C THR A 203 -1.93 7.54 3.70
N VAL A 204 -2.02 7.34 2.39
CA VAL A 204 -1.05 7.85 1.41
C VAL A 204 -1.01 9.37 1.46
N HIS A 205 -2.17 10.06 1.35
CA HIS A 205 -2.25 11.52 1.48
C HIS A 205 -1.54 12.04 2.73
N ARG A 206 -1.82 11.45 3.90
CA ARG A 206 -1.21 11.86 5.17
C ARG A 206 0.31 11.65 5.18
N LEU A 207 0.79 10.55 4.60
CA LEU A 207 2.21 10.21 4.58
C LEU A 207 2.99 11.08 3.59
N VAL A 208 2.49 11.25 2.35
CA VAL A 208 3.18 12.05 1.33
C VAL A 208 3.14 13.55 1.60
N ARG A 209 2.11 14.04 2.31
CA ARG A 209 2.05 15.45 2.75
C ARG A 209 2.87 15.74 4.02
N GLU A 210 3.60 14.76 4.54
CA GLU A 210 4.40 14.87 5.78
C GLU A 210 3.62 15.37 7.00
N GLN A 211 2.29 15.22 6.99
CA GLN A 211 1.47 15.43 8.19
C GLN A 211 1.83 14.42 9.30
N TYR A 212 2.59 13.39 8.96
CA TYR A 212 3.29 12.54 9.92
C TYR A 212 4.70 13.07 10.20
N ARG A 213 4.82 14.03 11.13
CA ARG A 213 6.05 14.09 11.94
C ARG A 213 6.06 12.77 12.73
N PRO A 214 7.04 11.87 12.55
CA PRO A 214 7.19 10.77 13.49
C PRO A 214 7.24 11.41 14.86
N ARG A 215 6.38 10.95 15.79
CA ARG A 215 6.57 11.24 17.21
C ARG A 215 8.05 10.98 17.44
N ARG A 216 8.83 12.03 17.71
CA ARG A 216 10.23 11.89 18.14
C ARG A 216 10.14 10.90 19.28
N SER A 217 10.57 9.67 19.02
CA SER A 217 10.52 8.64 20.03
C SER A 217 11.37 9.18 21.17
N LEU A 218 10.79 9.29 22.36
CA LEU A 218 11.49 9.64 23.60
C LEU A 218 12.53 8.57 24.00
N THR A 219 13.01 7.76 23.05
CA THR A 219 13.99 6.69 23.24
C THR A 219 15.40 7.08 22.80
N ARG A 220 15.69 8.37 22.57
CA ARG A 220 17.07 8.88 22.75
C ARG A 220 17.33 9.19 24.23
N LEU A 221 17.24 8.15 25.06
CA LEU A 221 18.03 8.08 26.28
C LEU A 221 19.26 7.23 25.91
N PRO A 222 20.45 7.83 25.75
CA PRO A 222 21.66 7.02 25.73
C PRO A 222 21.83 6.47 27.15
N ARG A 223 22.07 5.16 27.27
CA ARG A 223 22.23 4.36 28.51
C ARG A 223 20.96 3.65 28.97
N LEU A 224 20.71 2.48 28.38
CA LEU A 224 20.13 1.31 29.08
C LEU A 224 20.51 0.00 28.35
N ARG A 225 21.70 -0.03 27.70
CA ARG A 225 22.30 -1.26 27.15
C ARG A 225 23.30 -1.93 28.12
N SER A 226 23.40 -1.46 29.36
CA SER A 226 24.33 -1.99 30.37
C SER A 226 23.65 -2.79 31.50
N LEU A 227 22.39 -3.21 31.34
CA LEU A 227 21.69 -4.04 32.34
C LEU A 227 21.24 -5.42 31.83
N ALA A 228 21.67 -5.82 30.62
CA ALA A 228 21.51 -7.20 30.14
C ALA A 228 22.75 -8.08 30.42
N ALA A 229 23.71 -7.57 31.20
CA ALA A 229 24.89 -8.29 31.66
C ALA A 229 24.76 -8.64 33.15
N THR A 230 23.60 -9.15 33.57
CA THR A 230 23.45 -9.82 34.87
C THR A 230 22.24 -10.76 34.80
N GLY A 231 22.51 -12.05 34.64
CA GLY A 231 21.85 -13.10 35.41
C GLY A 231 20.43 -13.54 35.01
N TYR A 232 20.37 -14.80 34.59
CA TYR A 232 19.34 -15.80 34.90
C TYR A 232 17.96 -15.66 34.22
N LEU A 233 17.69 -16.51 33.23
CA LEU A 233 16.98 -17.79 33.44
C LEU A 233 16.92 -18.57 32.13
N SER A 234 17.73 -19.64 32.07
CA SER A 234 17.75 -20.67 31.04
C SER A 234 16.50 -21.57 31.15
N TRP A 235 15.83 -21.81 30.02
CA TRP A 235 14.84 -22.88 29.90
C TRP A 235 15.59 -24.20 29.59
N PRO A 236 15.27 -25.34 30.23
CA PRO A 236 16.04 -26.58 30.08
C PRO A 236 15.72 -27.30 28.77
N ASP A 237 16.73 -27.89 28.15
CA ASP A 237 16.58 -28.90 27.08
C ASP A 237 16.68 -30.33 27.68
N PRO A 238 15.96 -31.31 27.13
CA PRO A 238 15.80 -32.63 27.70
C PRO A 238 16.93 -33.58 27.25
N GLY A 239 17.72 -34.08 28.21
CA GLY A 239 18.57 -35.24 28.02
C GLY A 239 20.04 -35.02 28.37
N ALA A 240 20.38 -35.29 29.63
CA ALA A 240 21.61 -35.99 29.99
C ALA A 240 21.49 -36.41 31.46
N LEU A 241 21.61 -37.72 31.68
CA LEU A 241 21.95 -38.33 32.97
C LEU A 241 23.39 -37.97 33.35
#